data_AF-A0A7V2CY10-F1
#
_entry.id   AF-A0A7V2CY10-F1
#
_cell.length_a   1.000
_cell.length_b   1.000
_cell.length_c   1.000
_cell.angle_alpha   90.00
_cell.angle_beta   90.00
_cell.angle_gamma   90.00
#
_symmetry.space_group_name_H-M   'P 1'
#
loop_
_entity.id
_entity.type
_entity.pdbx_description
1 polymer ?
#
loop_
_entity_poly.entity_id
_entity_poly.type
_entity_poly.pdbx_seq_one_letter_code
_entity_poly.pdbx_strand_id
1 'polypeptide(L)'
;MAQQYMVRVGGREYGPVVWETLRDWAVEGRLLPATEVRVVENQNWFAASTLERVFGEPEPERPATGSVPPPLPEVEAGPVTAGSILDATWNHYLRGIGTFFLLMVPVGLSGLLASFAGEFVEQGGEGFDRWDAAGCVLLVLSLALYAVAWPIAEGGIVLGTSDLAEGRPVRAQPLLARSLRHRRGLYSAAFLSWAIYSVWMLFGGGAIFVATLGLRERSGVLWLAVCAVIALLLVWQITRLFLRFLFRAQATVFQGIGGADAIRHSAELASENAGPFFRRPLWAAILIYLVWTVLMVVASLVTVIPLTALIFGTQLAGMQESGQTPSLEALDPSAIPLWPWKALSFVVQALIQTVLQAYPIVGCTLLYLSRRTPRSEPSITPEPAGESPGEREV
;
A
#
# COMPACT_ATOMS: atom_id res chain seq x y z
N MET A 1 34.45 21.94 13.96
CA MET A 1 35.53 21.01 13.58
C MET A 1 35.25 20.54 12.16
N ALA A 2 36.27 20.44 11.30
CA ALA A 2 36.08 19.98 9.92
C ALA A 2 35.73 18.49 9.92
N GLN A 3 34.74 18.08 9.12
CA GLN A 3 34.31 16.69 9.04
C GLN A 3 35.44 15.83 8.45
N GLN A 4 35.83 14.79 9.19
CA GLN A 4 36.90 13.87 8.81
C GLN A 4 36.33 12.54 8.32
N TYR A 5 37.02 11.95 7.35
CA TYR A 5 36.60 10.74 6.66
C TYR A 5 37.70 9.68 6.70
N MET A 6 37.28 8.41 6.70
CA MET A 6 38.14 7.24 6.52
C MET A 6 37.73 6.55 5.22
N VAL A 7 38.71 6.14 4.42
CA VAL A 7 38.53 5.49 3.12
C VAL A 7 39.03 4.06 3.21
N ARG A 8 38.32 3.09 2.63
CA ARG A 8 38.74 1.69 2.58
C ARG A 8 38.99 1.25 1.15
N VAL A 9 40.22 0.81 0.89
CA VAL A 9 40.65 0.28 -0.41
C VAL A 9 41.32 -1.06 -0.20
N GLY A 10 40.78 -2.12 -0.83
CA GLY A 10 41.35 -3.47 -0.74
C GLY A 10 41.46 -4.02 0.69
N GLY A 11 40.50 -3.68 1.56
CA GLY A 11 40.49 -4.12 2.96
C GLY A 11 41.42 -3.35 3.91
N ARG A 12 42.13 -2.31 3.43
CA ARG A 12 42.94 -1.42 4.27
C ARG A 12 42.25 -0.07 4.45
N GLU A 13 42.24 0.43 5.68
CA GLU A 13 41.67 1.73 6.04
C GLU A 13 42.75 2.83 5.95
N TYR A 14 42.40 3.94 5.32
CA TYR A 14 43.24 5.11 5.11
C TYR A 14 42.51 6.36 5.63
N GLY A 15 43.16 7.14 6.47
CA GLY A 15 42.60 8.36 7.06
C GLY A 15 43.20 8.67 8.43
N PRO A 16 42.69 9.70 9.14
CA PRO A 16 41.57 10.57 8.76
C PRO A 16 41.95 11.63 7.71
N VAL A 17 41.11 11.82 6.71
CA VAL A 17 41.26 12.85 5.67
C VAL A 17 40.09 13.82 5.68
N VAL A 18 40.34 15.09 5.33
CA VAL A 18 39.30 16.10 5.20
C VAL A 18 38.66 16.06 3.81
N TRP A 19 37.48 16.65 3.70
CA TRP A 19 36.69 16.70 2.46
C TRP A 19 37.49 17.13 1.22
N GLU A 20 38.34 18.16 1.36
CA GLU A 20 39.16 18.69 0.26
C GLU A 20 40.11 17.62 -0.29
N THR A 21 40.75 16.84 0.58
CA THR A 21 41.63 15.74 0.18
C THR A 21 40.88 14.62 -0.55
N LEU A 22 39.63 14.33 -0.17
CA LEU A 22 38.80 13.36 -0.90
C LEU A 22 38.48 13.84 -2.32
N ARG A 23 38.22 15.14 -2.47
CA ARG A 23 38.01 15.76 -3.78
C ARG A 23 39.26 15.68 -4.64
N ASP A 24 40.42 15.99 -4.08
CA ASP A 24 41.70 15.88 -4.79
C ASP A 24 41.94 14.44 -5.24
N TRP A 25 41.68 13.44 -4.39
CA TRP A 25 41.81 12.03 -4.76
C TRP A 25 40.82 11.57 -5.82
N ALA A 26 39.62 12.15 -5.85
CA ALA A 26 38.64 11.88 -6.89
C ALA A 26 39.08 12.47 -8.23
N VAL A 27 39.61 13.71 -8.23
CA VAL A 27 40.17 14.36 -9.42
C VAL A 27 41.41 13.61 -9.94
N GLU A 28 42.25 13.11 -9.03
CA GLU A 28 43.44 12.30 -9.36
C GLU A 28 43.09 10.86 -9.82
N GLY A 29 41.82 10.46 -9.80
CA GLY A 29 41.37 9.10 -10.17
C GLY A 29 41.78 8.02 -9.16
N ARG A 30 42.22 8.41 -7.95
CA ARG A 30 42.66 7.51 -6.87
C ARG A 30 41.50 7.06 -5.98
N LEU A 31 40.43 7.87 -5.92
CA LEU A 31 39.18 7.54 -5.25
C LEU A 31 38.13 7.18 -6.30
N LEU A 32 37.68 5.92 -6.31
CA LEU A 32 36.65 5.45 -7.23
C LEU A 32 35.26 5.70 -6.63
N PRO A 33 34.21 5.87 -7.46
CA PRO A 33 32.83 6.01 -6.97
C PRO A 33 32.37 4.85 -6.08
N ALA A 34 32.87 3.64 -6.33
CA ALA A 34 32.58 2.43 -5.55
C ALA A 34 33.42 2.27 -4.28
N THR A 35 34.41 3.14 -4.04
CA THR A 35 35.26 3.05 -2.84
C THR A 35 34.45 3.32 -1.59
N GLU A 36 34.61 2.49 -0.56
CA GLU A 36 33.92 2.67 0.71
C GLU A 36 34.54 3.83 1.51
N VAL A 37 33.70 4.73 1.99
CA VAL A 37 34.05 5.87 2.83
C VAL A 37 33.15 5.86 4.06
N ARG A 38 33.69 6.25 5.22
CA ARG A 38 32.91 6.53 6.42
C ARG A 38 33.29 7.88 6.99
N VAL A 39 32.35 8.52 7.68
CA VAL A 39 32.64 9.71 8.51
C VAL A 39 33.24 9.21 9.83
N VAL A 40 34.30 9.84 10.34
CA VAL A 40 34.97 9.39 11.58
C VAL A 40 33.99 9.29 12.76
N GLU A 41 32.99 10.16 12.80
CA GLU A 41 31.92 10.18 13.82
C GLU A 41 30.84 9.09 13.62
N ASN A 42 30.63 8.62 12.39
CA ASN A 42 29.61 7.62 12.05
C ASN A 42 30.28 6.31 11.59
N GLN A 43 30.17 5.23 12.37
CA GLN A 43 30.80 3.94 12.04
C GLN A 43 30.21 3.21 10.80
N ASN A 44 29.38 3.87 10.00
CA ASN A 44 28.77 3.29 8.80
C ASN A 44 29.58 3.61 7.55
N TRP A 45 29.94 2.55 6.82
CA TRP A 45 30.58 2.64 5.51
C TRP A 45 29.53 2.83 4.41
N PHE A 46 29.81 3.72 3.47
CA PHE A 46 28.98 4.00 2.30
C PHE A 46 29.86 4.30 1.08
N ALA A 47 29.33 4.17 -0.13
CA ALA A 47 30.09 4.42 -1.34
C ALA A 47 30.44 5.91 -1.51
N ALA A 48 31.66 6.22 -1.95
CA ALA A 48 32.14 7.57 -2.21
C ALA A 48 31.23 8.35 -3.18
N SER A 49 30.57 7.65 -4.12
CA SER A 49 29.56 8.21 -5.03
C SER A 49 28.37 8.90 -4.34
N THR A 50 28.11 8.57 -3.07
CA THR A 50 27.03 9.19 -2.27
C THR A 50 27.40 10.61 -1.85
N LEU A 51 28.68 10.98 -1.94
CA LEU A 51 29.16 12.32 -1.65
C LEU A 51 28.97 13.19 -2.90
N GLU A 52 27.77 13.75 -3.05
CA GLU A 52 27.25 14.57 -4.18
C GLU A 52 28.15 15.71 -4.69
N ARG A 53 29.27 16.00 -4.03
CA ARG A 53 30.18 17.11 -4.36
C ARG A 53 31.67 16.73 -4.46
N VAL A 54 32.03 15.44 -4.26
CA VAL A 54 33.42 14.98 -4.37
C VAL A 54 33.87 14.91 -5.84
N PHE A 55 32.95 14.61 -6.75
CA PHE A 55 33.24 14.38 -8.17
C PHE A 55 33.00 15.61 -9.09
N GLY A 56 32.80 16.81 -8.53
CA GLY A 56 32.57 18.04 -9.31
C GLY A 56 31.17 18.13 -9.94
N GLU A 57 30.83 19.34 -10.41
CA GLU A 57 29.59 19.63 -11.13
C GLU A 57 29.59 18.85 -12.46
N PRO A 58 28.47 18.21 -12.85
CA PRO A 58 28.46 17.29 -13.98
C PRO A 58 28.85 18.03 -15.26
N GLU A 59 29.96 17.62 -15.86
CA GLU A 59 30.37 17.99 -17.21
C GLU A 59 29.19 17.69 -18.18
N PRO A 60 28.89 18.58 -19.16
CA PRO A 60 27.73 18.43 -20.03
C PRO A 60 27.78 17.07 -20.70
N GLU A 61 26.80 16.24 -20.36
CA GLU A 61 26.62 14.89 -20.87
C GLU A 61 26.67 14.92 -22.40
N ARG A 62 27.80 14.48 -22.96
CA ARG A 62 27.89 13.91 -24.31
C ARG A 62 26.68 12.97 -24.45
N PRO A 63 25.83 13.10 -25.50
CA PRO A 63 24.41 12.81 -25.44
C PRO A 63 24.16 11.53 -24.66
N ALA A 64 23.72 11.68 -23.41
CA ALA A 64 23.21 10.58 -22.64
C ALA A 64 22.04 10.05 -23.46
N THR A 65 22.23 8.88 -24.08
CA THR A 65 21.14 8.00 -24.46
C THR A 65 20.18 8.03 -23.29
N GLY A 66 18.99 8.59 -23.55
CA GLY A 66 18.18 9.23 -22.52
C GLY A 66 18.05 8.38 -21.28
N SER A 67 17.98 9.03 -20.11
CA SER A 67 17.68 8.42 -18.82
C SER A 67 16.49 7.45 -18.94
N VAL A 68 16.79 6.20 -19.26
CA VAL A 68 15.91 5.07 -19.10
C VAL A 68 15.95 4.82 -17.59
N PRO A 69 14.81 4.93 -16.87
CA PRO A 69 14.74 4.45 -15.49
C PRO A 69 15.28 3.02 -15.48
N PRO A 70 15.94 2.56 -14.39
CA PRO A 70 16.50 1.21 -14.33
C PRO A 70 15.49 0.20 -14.89
N PRO A 71 15.88 -0.69 -15.81
CA PRO A 71 14.94 -1.61 -16.43
C PRO A 71 14.21 -2.36 -15.33
N LEU A 72 12.89 -2.15 -15.29
CA LEU A 72 12.01 -2.80 -14.33
C LEU A 72 11.94 -4.29 -14.64
N PRO A 73 11.71 -5.15 -13.64
CA PRO A 73 11.78 -6.60 -13.81
C PRO A 73 10.92 -7.10 -14.97
N GLU A 74 11.56 -7.77 -15.92
CA GLU A 74 10.91 -8.65 -16.88
C GLU A 74 10.43 -9.89 -16.11
N VAL A 75 9.16 -9.88 -15.71
CA VAL A 75 8.48 -11.12 -15.32
C VAL A 75 8.20 -11.87 -16.62
N GLU A 76 8.77 -13.08 -16.76
CA GLU A 76 8.59 -13.93 -17.95
C GLU A 76 7.14 -13.89 -18.44
N ALA A 77 6.94 -13.36 -19.65
CA ALA A 77 5.65 -13.14 -20.28
C ALA A 77 5.05 -14.46 -20.79
N GLY A 78 4.82 -15.42 -19.90
CA GLY A 78 3.96 -16.56 -20.16
C GLY A 78 2.48 -16.13 -20.25
N PRO A 79 1.60 -16.92 -20.87
CA PRO A 79 0.17 -16.63 -20.88
C PRO A 79 -0.36 -16.56 -19.45
N VAL A 80 -0.62 -15.34 -18.99
CA VAL A 80 -1.05 -15.08 -17.62
C VAL A 80 -2.49 -15.56 -17.43
N THR A 81 -2.66 -16.71 -16.78
CA THR A 81 -3.96 -17.23 -16.32
C THR A 81 -4.30 -16.66 -14.95
N ALA A 82 -5.60 -16.58 -14.64
CA ALA A 82 -6.06 -16.10 -13.34
C ALA A 82 -5.50 -16.95 -12.17
N GLY A 83 -5.40 -18.27 -12.36
CA GLY A 83 -4.77 -19.17 -11.38
C GLY A 83 -3.28 -18.89 -11.15
N SER A 84 -2.51 -18.67 -12.22
CA SER A 84 -1.07 -18.39 -12.07
C SER A 84 -0.80 -17.06 -11.37
N ILE A 85 -1.67 -16.05 -11.53
CA ILE A 85 -1.59 -14.80 -10.76
C ILE A 85 -1.88 -15.05 -9.28
N LEU A 86 -2.90 -15.84 -8.95
CA LEU A 86 -3.23 -16.13 -7.56
C LEU A 86 -2.10 -16.92 -6.86
N ASP A 87 -1.55 -17.93 -7.54
CA ASP A 87 -0.43 -18.71 -7.03
C ASP A 87 0.82 -17.85 -6.84
N ALA A 88 1.13 -16.99 -7.82
CA ALA A 88 2.21 -16.02 -7.71
C ALA A 88 1.96 -15.04 -6.55
N THR A 89 0.74 -14.52 -6.42
CA THR A 89 0.36 -13.61 -5.34
C THR A 89 0.54 -14.27 -3.98
N TRP A 90 0.05 -15.49 -3.81
CA TRP A 90 0.16 -16.25 -2.58
C TRP A 90 1.62 -16.52 -2.21
N ASN A 91 2.43 -16.99 -3.16
CA ASN A 91 3.85 -17.28 -2.93
C ASN A 91 4.65 -16.03 -2.56
N HIS A 92 4.45 -14.91 -3.27
CA HIS A 92 5.15 -13.65 -2.96
C HIS A 92 4.68 -13.05 -1.63
N TYR A 93 3.37 -13.13 -1.36
CA TYR A 93 2.79 -12.69 -0.09
C TYR A 93 3.39 -13.48 1.08
N LEU A 94 3.43 -14.81 1.02
CA LEU A 94 4.00 -15.64 2.09
C LEU A 94 5.50 -15.40 2.28
N ARG A 95 6.27 -15.24 1.19
CA ARG A 95 7.71 -14.91 1.28
C ARG A 95 7.97 -13.55 1.94
N GLY A 96 7.10 -12.58 1.72
CA GLY A 96 7.22 -11.23 2.26
C GLY A 96 6.44 -10.96 3.55
N ILE A 97 5.66 -11.93 4.06
CA ILE A 97 4.59 -11.69 5.05
C ILE A 97 5.06 -10.95 6.30
N GLY A 98 6.22 -11.31 6.85
CA GLY A 98 6.77 -10.63 8.02
C GLY A 98 7.13 -9.17 7.75
N THR A 99 7.74 -8.89 6.60
CA THR A 99 8.08 -7.52 6.20
C THR A 99 6.83 -6.71 5.88
N PHE A 100 5.85 -7.29 5.19
CA PHE A 100 4.60 -6.62 4.87
C PHE A 100 3.74 -6.34 6.11
N PHE A 101 3.71 -7.28 7.05
CA PHE A 101 3.09 -7.08 8.35
C PHE A 101 3.72 -5.89 9.08
N LEU A 102 5.05 -5.84 9.20
CA LEU A 102 5.75 -4.72 9.85
C LEU A 102 5.46 -3.37 9.18
N LEU A 103 5.34 -3.33 7.85
CA LEU A 103 4.95 -2.12 7.11
C LEU A 103 3.50 -1.70 7.41
N MET A 104 2.61 -2.66 7.66
CA MET A 104 1.19 -2.42 7.95
C MET A 104 0.87 -2.20 9.43
N VAL A 105 1.80 -2.47 10.36
CA VAL A 105 1.58 -2.26 11.81
C VAL A 105 0.97 -0.90 12.15
N PRO A 106 1.44 0.25 11.61
CA PRO A 106 0.85 1.54 11.93
C PRO A 106 -0.61 1.67 11.44
N VAL A 107 -0.94 1.03 10.31
CA VAL A 107 -2.31 0.97 9.78
C VAL A 107 -3.17 0.09 10.68
N GLY A 108 -2.68 -1.08 11.09
CA GLY A 108 -3.34 -1.95 12.07
C GLY A 108 -3.60 -1.28 13.41
N LEU A 109 -2.59 -0.57 13.92
CA LEU A 109 -2.68 0.20 15.16
C LEU A 109 -3.76 1.28 15.07
N SER A 110 -3.89 1.95 13.92
CA SER A 110 -4.99 2.92 13.74
C SER A 110 -6.36 2.27 13.91
N GLY A 111 -6.59 1.08 13.33
CA GLY A 111 -7.83 0.33 13.51
C GLY A 111 -8.08 -0.08 14.96
N LEU A 112 -7.03 -0.53 15.66
CA LEU A 112 -7.11 -0.86 17.08
C LEU A 112 -7.52 0.36 17.92
N LEU A 113 -6.89 1.52 17.68
CA LEU A 113 -7.23 2.77 18.37
C LEU A 113 -8.68 3.18 18.10
N ALA A 114 -9.18 3.01 16.87
CA ALA A 114 -10.59 3.30 16.55
C ALA A 114 -11.55 2.39 17.33
N SER A 115 -11.25 1.10 17.46
CA SER A 115 -12.07 0.16 18.24
C SER A 115 -12.12 0.54 19.72
N PHE A 116 -10.98 0.89 20.32
CA PHE A 116 -10.96 1.40 21.70
C PHE A 116 -11.68 2.74 21.84
N ALA A 117 -11.60 3.60 20.83
CA ALA A 117 -12.27 4.89 20.86
C ALA A 117 -13.79 4.74 20.87
N GLY A 118 -14.32 3.77 20.12
CA GLY A 118 -15.74 3.41 20.17
C GLY A 118 -16.21 3.04 21.57
N GLU A 119 -15.42 2.27 22.31
CA GLU A 119 -15.72 1.92 23.71
C GLU A 119 -15.82 3.15 24.62
N PHE A 120 -14.90 4.11 24.50
CA PHE A 120 -14.93 5.31 25.33
C PHE A 120 -16.15 6.18 25.06
N VAL A 121 -16.63 6.21 23.82
CA VAL A 121 -17.87 6.90 23.44
C VAL A 121 -19.09 6.14 23.95
N GLU A 122 -19.10 4.79 23.87
CA GLU A 122 -20.20 3.98 24.40
C GLU A 122 -20.34 4.06 25.93
N GLN A 123 -19.24 4.31 26.65
CA GLN A 123 -19.25 4.52 28.10
C GLN A 123 -19.72 5.92 28.52
N GLY A 124 -19.88 6.85 27.57
CA GLY A 124 -20.46 8.17 27.82
C GLY A 124 -21.92 8.05 28.29
N GLY A 125 -22.27 8.81 29.33
CA GLY A 125 -23.65 8.87 29.83
C GLY A 125 -24.54 9.78 28.98
N GLU A 126 -25.68 10.22 29.54
CA GLU A 126 -26.49 11.25 28.89
C GLU A 126 -25.75 12.61 28.90
N GLY A 127 -25.25 13.02 27.73
CA GLY A 127 -24.52 14.28 27.54
C GLY A 127 -23.04 14.06 27.21
N PHE A 128 -22.35 15.12 26.80
CA PHE A 128 -20.93 15.02 26.43
C PHE A 128 -20.04 15.08 27.68
N ASP A 129 -19.48 13.93 28.09
CA ASP A 129 -18.59 13.80 29.24
C ASP A 129 -17.11 13.68 28.81
N ARG A 130 -16.20 13.62 29.79
CA ARG A 130 -14.75 13.40 29.60
C ARG A 130 -14.43 12.12 28.82
N TRP A 131 -15.28 11.10 28.92
CA TRP A 131 -15.10 9.85 28.21
C TRP A 131 -15.39 10.00 26.72
N ASP A 132 -16.43 10.76 26.35
CA ASP A 132 -16.70 11.13 24.96
C ASP A 132 -15.56 11.96 24.39
N ALA A 133 -15.06 12.93 25.15
CA ALA A 133 -13.92 13.74 24.74
C ALA A 133 -12.67 12.86 24.50
N ALA A 134 -12.37 11.92 25.39
CA ALA A 134 -11.27 10.98 25.23
C ALA A 134 -11.45 10.07 24.00
N GLY A 135 -12.65 9.54 23.79
CA GLY A 135 -13.02 8.76 22.61
C GLY A 135 -12.85 9.57 21.32
N CYS A 136 -13.35 10.80 21.25
CA CYS A 136 -13.17 11.69 20.10
C CYS A 136 -11.70 11.98 19.81
N VAL A 137 -10.89 12.27 20.83
CA VAL A 137 -9.44 12.49 20.67
C VAL A 137 -8.79 11.23 20.09
N LEU A 138 -9.14 10.06 20.61
CA LEU A 138 -8.58 8.79 20.14
C LEU A 138 -9.00 8.46 18.70
N LEU A 139 -10.24 8.76 18.30
CA LEU A 139 -10.71 8.66 16.91
C LEU A 139 -9.93 9.59 15.98
N VAL A 140 -9.70 10.83 16.38
CA VAL A 140 -8.92 11.79 15.56
C VAL A 140 -7.48 11.32 15.40
N LEU A 141 -6.85 10.82 16.48
CA LEU A 141 -5.51 10.26 16.44
C LEU A 141 -5.44 9.02 15.55
N SER A 142 -6.42 8.12 15.66
CA SER A 142 -6.55 6.96 14.79
C SER A 142 -6.64 7.37 13.31
N LEU A 143 -7.52 8.31 12.99
CA LEU A 143 -7.70 8.81 11.62
C LEU A 143 -6.42 9.46 11.08
N ALA A 144 -5.75 10.28 11.88
CA ALA A 144 -4.48 10.91 11.50
C ALA A 144 -3.38 9.87 11.25
N LEU A 145 -3.27 8.86 12.12
CA LEU A 145 -2.32 7.76 11.96
C LEU A 145 -2.60 6.98 10.67
N TYR A 146 -3.86 6.64 10.40
CA TYR A 146 -4.27 5.94 9.17
C TYR A 146 -3.93 6.77 7.93
N ALA A 147 -4.32 8.05 7.91
CA ALA A 147 -4.11 8.97 6.79
C ALA A 147 -2.62 9.16 6.46
N VAL A 148 -1.75 9.18 7.47
CA VAL A 148 -0.30 9.30 7.29
C VAL A 148 0.31 7.95 6.89
N ALA A 149 -0.02 6.87 7.59
CA ALA A 149 0.64 5.58 7.43
C ALA A 149 0.26 4.85 6.15
N TRP A 150 -1.02 4.85 5.77
CA TRP A 150 -1.53 4.02 4.68
C TRP A 150 -0.78 4.26 3.36
N PRO A 151 -0.66 5.49 2.83
CA PRO A 151 -0.03 5.70 1.53
C PRO A 151 1.44 5.26 1.49
N ILE A 152 2.16 5.44 2.61
CA ILE A 152 3.56 5.03 2.73
C ILE A 152 3.68 3.51 2.83
N ALA A 153 2.85 2.86 3.65
CA ALA A 153 2.83 1.41 3.80
C ALA A 153 2.51 0.72 2.46
N GLU A 154 1.52 1.25 1.74
CA GLU A 154 1.15 0.80 0.40
C GLU A 154 2.33 0.89 -0.58
N GLY A 155 3.00 2.05 -0.66
CA GLY A 155 4.19 2.21 -1.48
C GLY A 155 5.35 1.29 -1.09
N GLY A 156 5.52 1.02 0.21
CA GLY A 156 6.53 0.09 0.72
C GLY A 156 6.28 -1.36 0.29
N ILE A 157 5.02 -1.81 0.31
CA ILE A 157 4.63 -3.15 -0.16
C ILE A 157 4.79 -3.28 -1.67
N VAL A 158 4.43 -2.25 -2.43
CA VAL A 158 4.64 -2.22 -3.89
C VAL A 158 6.13 -2.42 -4.20
N LEU A 159 7.01 -1.65 -3.56
CA LEU A 159 8.46 -1.78 -3.72
C LEU A 159 8.98 -3.15 -3.26
N GLY A 160 8.53 -3.63 -2.10
CA GLY A 160 8.94 -4.94 -1.58
C GLY A 160 8.50 -6.09 -2.48
N THR A 161 7.34 -5.98 -3.11
CA THR A 161 6.84 -6.98 -4.07
C THR A 161 7.70 -7.00 -5.33
N SER A 162 8.13 -5.83 -5.85
CA SER A 162 9.10 -5.74 -6.94
C SER A 162 10.44 -6.37 -6.56
N ASP A 163 10.96 -6.04 -5.38
CA ASP A 163 12.21 -6.60 -4.88
C ASP A 163 12.14 -8.14 -4.76
N LEU A 164 11.02 -8.69 -4.26
CA LEU A 164 10.81 -10.14 -4.20
C LEU A 164 10.69 -10.79 -5.58
N ALA A 165 10.02 -10.14 -6.53
CA ALA A 165 9.93 -10.61 -7.91
C ALA A 165 11.31 -10.67 -8.58
N GLU A 166 12.22 -9.78 -8.20
CA GLU A 166 13.62 -9.75 -8.63
C GLU A 166 14.54 -10.68 -7.80
N GLY A 167 13.99 -11.44 -6.85
CA GLY A 167 14.77 -12.32 -5.97
C GLY A 167 15.62 -11.57 -4.93
N ARG A 168 15.42 -10.27 -4.74
CA ARG A 168 16.13 -9.47 -3.74
C ARG A 168 15.54 -9.68 -2.34
N PRO A 169 16.38 -9.63 -1.28
CA PRO A 169 15.89 -9.70 0.09
C PRO A 169 15.08 -8.45 0.45
N VAL A 170 13.94 -8.64 1.12
CA VAL A 170 13.09 -7.55 1.59
C VAL A 170 13.28 -7.27 3.07
N ARG A 171 13.40 -5.99 3.42
CA ARG A 171 13.46 -5.50 4.81
C ARG A 171 12.59 -4.26 4.95
N ALA A 172 11.83 -4.17 6.04
CA ALA A 172 10.84 -3.11 6.22
C ALA A 172 11.45 -1.69 6.24
N GLN A 173 12.56 -1.49 6.96
CA GLN A 173 13.16 -0.16 7.14
C GLN A 173 13.70 0.45 5.82
N PRO A 174 14.48 -0.28 4.99
CA PRO A 174 14.85 0.21 3.66
C PRO A 174 13.65 0.50 2.75
N LEU A 175 12.62 -0.35 2.77
CA LEU A 175 11.41 -0.14 1.97
C LEU A 175 10.64 1.10 2.39
N LEU A 176 10.54 1.36 3.70
CA LEU A 176 9.92 2.56 4.24
C LEU A 176 10.67 3.82 3.80
N ALA A 177 12.01 3.81 3.89
CA ALA A 177 12.84 4.91 3.44
C ALA A 177 12.69 5.17 1.93
N ARG A 178 12.62 4.12 1.11
CA ARG A 178 12.36 4.23 -0.34
C ARG A 178 10.95 4.75 -0.65
N SER A 179 9.94 4.28 0.08
CA SER A 179 8.54 4.72 -0.06
C SER A 179 8.40 6.21 0.28
N LEU A 180 9.06 6.67 1.35
CA LEU A 180 9.08 8.07 1.76
C LEU A 180 9.65 9.02 0.68
N ARG A 181 10.53 8.55 -0.20
CA ARG A 181 11.00 9.36 -1.34
C ARG A 181 9.88 9.67 -2.34
N HIS A 182 8.89 8.78 -2.45
CA HIS A 182 7.73 8.93 -3.33
C HIS A 182 6.52 9.56 -2.62
N ARG A 183 6.68 10.07 -1.39
CA ARG A 183 5.59 10.54 -0.52
C ARG A 183 4.65 11.55 -1.21
N ARG A 184 5.18 12.50 -1.98
CA ARG A 184 4.37 13.55 -2.63
C ARG A 184 3.38 12.94 -3.62
N GLY A 185 3.84 12.00 -4.44
CA GLY A 185 2.98 11.27 -5.37
C GLY A 185 1.97 10.37 -4.62
N LEU A 186 2.45 9.65 -3.60
CA LEU A 186 1.63 8.69 -2.86
C LEU A 186 0.48 9.37 -2.13
N TYR A 187 0.76 10.46 -1.41
CA TYR A 187 -0.26 11.23 -0.71
C TYR A 187 -1.21 11.94 -1.66
N SER A 188 -0.71 12.56 -2.73
CA SER A 188 -1.58 13.27 -3.68
C SER A 188 -2.56 12.30 -4.37
N ALA A 189 -2.09 11.12 -4.79
CA ALA A 189 -2.95 10.10 -5.37
C ALA A 189 -3.92 9.52 -4.33
N ALA A 190 -3.45 9.22 -3.11
CA ALA A 190 -4.28 8.67 -2.04
C ALA A 190 -5.40 9.62 -1.60
N PHE A 191 -5.08 10.87 -1.28
CA PHE A 191 -6.07 11.84 -0.81
C PHE A 191 -7.04 12.25 -1.90
N LEU A 192 -6.60 12.32 -3.16
CA LEU A 192 -7.53 12.56 -4.27
C LEU A 192 -8.51 11.39 -4.43
N SER A 193 -8.03 10.14 -4.38
CA SER A 193 -8.91 8.97 -4.38
C SER A 193 -9.86 8.97 -3.18
N TRP A 194 -9.36 9.28 -1.98
CA TRP A 194 -10.18 9.34 -0.77
C TRP A 194 -11.25 10.44 -0.87
N ALA A 195 -10.89 11.65 -1.32
CA ALA A 195 -11.84 12.74 -1.53
C ALA A 195 -12.95 12.37 -2.54
N ILE A 196 -12.59 11.72 -3.65
CA ILE A 196 -13.58 11.26 -4.65
C ILE A 196 -14.52 10.22 -4.02
N TYR A 197 -14.00 9.26 -3.26
CA TYR A 197 -14.85 8.30 -2.54
C TYR A 197 -15.77 8.97 -1.53
N SER A 198 -15.24 9.90 -0.73
CA SER A 198 -16.00 10.62 0.29
C SER A 198 -17.17 11.38 -0.34
N VAL A 199 -16.97 12.04 -1.49
CA VAL A 199 -18.06 12.73 -2.21
C VAL A 199 -19.19 11.77 -2.59
N TRP A 200 -18.85 10.60 -3.14
CA TRP A 200 -19.87 9.62 -3.54
C TRP A 200 -20.57 8.97 -2.33
N MET A 201 -19.84 8.71 -1.25
CA MET A 201 -20.41 8.19 -0.01
C MET A 201 -21.35 9.21 0.65
N LEU A 202 -20.97 10.49 0.69
CA LEU A 202 -21.81 11.57 1.23
C LEU A 202 -23.07 11.79 0.38
N PHE A 203 -22.93 11.81 -0.96
CA PHE A 203 -24.08 11.97 -1.85
C PHE A 203 -25.05 10.79 -1.74
N GLY A 204 -24.53 9.57 -1.75
CA GLY A 204 -25.31 8.34 -1.58
C GLY A 204 -26.02 8.24 -0.24
N GLY A 205 -25.27 8.43 0.84
CA GLY A 205 -25.79 8.43 2.20
C GLY A 205 -26.82 9.54 2.40
N GLY A 206 -26.56 10.74 1.89
CA GLY A 206 -27.50 11.86 1.90
C GLY A 206 -28.80 11.56 1.15
N ALA A 207 -28.74 10.91 -0.01
CA ALA A 207 -29.92 10.50 -0.75
C ALA A 207 -30.76 9.46 0.01
N ILE A 208 -30.12 8.46 0.62
CA ILE A 208 -30.80 7.47 1.48
C ILE A 208 -31.43 8.16 2.70
N PHE A 209 -30.72 9.11 3.31
CA PHE A 209 -31.22 9.87 4.45
C PHE A 209 -32.47 10.68 4.10
N VAL A 210 -32.45 11.42 3.00
CA VAL A 210 -33.62 12.17 2.50
C VAL A 210 -34.78 11.24 2.17
N ALA A 211 -34.52 10.11 1.49
CA ALA A 211 -35.54 9.11 1.22
C ALA A 211 -36.16 8.55 2.51
N THR A 212 -35.35 8.36 3.55
CA THR A 212 -35.80 7.88 4.86
C THR A 212 -36.69 8.89 5.56
N LEU A 213 -36.36 10.18 5.52
CA LEU A 213 -37.21 11.23 6.11
C LEU A 213 -38.52 11.43 5.34
N GLY A 214 -38.51 11.32 4.00
CA GLY A 214 -39.66 11.65 3.16
C GLY A 214 -40.60 10.49 2.83
N LEU A 215 -40.09 9.25 2.73
CA LEU A 215 -40.84 8.11 2.19
C LEU A 215 -41.17 7.06 3.24
N ARG A 216 -40.40 6.94 4.32
CA ARG A 216 -40.54 5.85 5.30
C ARG A 216 -41.94 5.80 5.92
N GLU A 217 -42.48 6.96 6.31
CA GLU A 217 -43.82 7.06 6.90
C GLU A 217 -44.95 6.95 5.86
N ARG A 218 -44.67 7.26 4.59
CA ARG A 218 -45.67 7.25 3.52
C ARG A 218 -45.88 5.87 2.93
N SER A 219 -44.80 5.14 2.69
CA SER A 219 -44.85 3.77 2.16
C SER A 219 -43.51 3.07 2.38
N GLY A 220 -43.52 2.04 3.24
CA GLY A 220 -42.35 1.22 3.50
C GLY A 220 -41.83 0.51 2.25
N VAL A 221 -42.71 0.07 1.34
CA VAL A 221 -42.33 -0.60 0.09
C VAL A 221 -41.63 0.37 -0.86
N LEU A 222 -42.17 1.58 -1.03
CA LEU A 222 -41.56 2.61 -1.88
C LEU A 222 -40.21 3.06 -1.30
N TRP A 223 -40.14 3.26 0.02
CA TRP A 223 -38.88 3.56 0.71
C TRP A 223 -37.83 2.47 0.46
N LEU A 224 -38.18 1.20 0.66
CA LEU A 224 -37.28 0.08 0.39
C LEU A 224 -36.80 0.05 -1.07
N ALA A 225 -37.72 0.23 -2.02
CA ALA A 225 -37.38 0.22 -3.44
C ALA A 225 -36.41 1.36 -3.81
N VAL A 226 -36.66 2.58 -3.31
CA VAL A 226 -35.79 3.74 -3.55
C VAL A 226 -34.41 3.54 -2.91
N CYS A 227 -34.35 3.09 -1.65
CA CYS A 227 -33.10 2.80 -0.97
C CYS A 227 -32.31 1.69 -1.68
N ALA A 228 -32.97 0.64 -2.17
CA ALA A 228 -32.33 -0.43 -2.93
C ALA A 228 -31.73 0.09 -4.24
N VAL A 229 -32.45 0.93 -4.99
CA VAL A 229 -31.94 1.54 -6.22
C VAL A 229 -30.72 2.43 -5.93
N ILE A 230 -30.77 3.28 -4.91
CA ILE A 230 -29.63 4.12 -4.53
C ILE A 230 -28.44 3.25 -4.11
N ALA A 231 -28.66 2.21 -3.31
CA ALA A 231 -27.61 1.29 -2.89
C ALA A 231 -26.97 0.57 -4.08
N LEU A 232 -27.75 0.07 -5.04
CA LEU A 232 -27.24 -0.56 -6.25
C LEU A 232 -26.40 0.41 -7.09
N LEU A 233 -26.86 1.66 -7.24
CA LEU A 233 -26.09 2.71 -7.93
C LEU A 233 -24.78 3.03 -7.20
N LEU A 234 -24.79 3.08 -5.87
CA LEU A 234 -23.59 3.28 -5.08
C LEU A 234 -22.61 2.13 -5.21
N VAL A 235 -23.08 0.89 -5.10
CA VAL A 235 -22.24 -0.30 -5.30
C VAL A 235 -21.62 -0.26 -6.69
N TRP A 236 -22.42 0.04 -7.73
CA TRP A 236 -21.92 0.17 -9.09
C TRP A 236 -20.85 1.27 -9.24
N GLN A 237 -21.09 2.47 -8.71
CA GLN A 237 -20.14 3.59 -8.80
C GLN A 237 -18.87 3.36 -7.98
N ILE A 238 -18.99 2.87 -6.75
CA ILE A 238 -17.85 2.55 -5.89
C ILE A 238 -16.99 1.49 -6.56
N THR A 239 -17.60 0.45 -7.12
CA THR A 239 -16.89 -0.58 -7.88
C THR A 239 -16.13 0.04 -9.06
N ARG A 240 -16.76 0.94 -9.82
CA ARG A 240 -16.11 1.61 -10.95
C ARG A 240 -14.95 2.52 -10.54
N LEU A 241 -15.09 3.25 -9.43
CA LEU A 241 -14.02 4.09 -8.89
C LEU A 241 -12.86 3.26 -8.36
N PHE A 242 -13.19 2.18 -7.67
CA PHE A 242 -12.22 1.20 -7.18
C PHE A 242 -11.36 0.63 -8.30
N LEU A 243 -11.98 0.22 -9.39
CA LEU A 243 -11.27 -0.25 -10.57
C LEU A 243 -10.34 0.81 -11.17
N ARG A 244 -10.75 2.08 -11.15
CA ARG A 244 -9.92 3.19 -11.64
C ARG A 244 -8.75 3.52 -10.72
N PHE A 245 -8.87 3.29 -9.42
CA PHE A 245 -7.83 3.62 -8.44
C PHE A 245 -6.93 2.44 -8.08
N LEU A 246 -7.25 1.25 -8.60
CA LEU A 246 -6.63 -0.02 -8.27
C LEU A 246 -5.08 -0.01 -8.38
N PHE A 247 -4.55 0.63 -9.44
CA PHE A 247 -3.12 0.67 -9.72
C PHE A 247 -2.48 2.02 -9.38
N ARG A 248 -3.15 2.89 -8.61
CA ARG A 248 -2.67 4.26 -8.35
C ARG A 248 -1.31 4.28 -7.64
N ALA A 249 -1.09 3.36 -6.70
CA ALA A 249 0.14 3.31 -5.92
C ALA A 249 1.31 2.76 -6.76
N GLN A 250 1.05 1.75 -7.60
CA GLN A 250 2.01 1.18 -8.54
C GLN A 250 2.43 2.23 -9.58
N ALA A 251 1.47 2.95 -10.15
CA ALA A 251 1.73 4.07 -11.06
C ALA A 251 2.64 5.11 -10.39
N THR A 252 2.35 5.45 -9.13
CA THR A 252 3.14 6.42 -8.39
C THR A 252 4.58 5.97 -8.14
N VAL A 253 4.75 4.73 -7.71
CA VAL A 253 6.05 4.18 -7.34
C VAL A 253 6.92 3.90 -8.56
N PHE A 254 6.35 3.34 -9.63
CA PHE A 254 7.12 2.90 -10.80
C PHE A 254 7.23 3.94 -11.92
N GLN A 255 6.35 4.95 -11.96
CA GLN A 255 6.39 6.02 -12.96
C GLN A 255 6.67 7.40 -12.35
N GLY A 256 6.67 7.54 -11.02
CA GLY A 256 6.89 8.82 -10.35
C GLY A 256 5.74 9.84 -10.51
N ILE A 257 4.59 9.42 -11.04
CA ILE A 257 3.42 10.30 -11.27
C ILE A 257 2.51 10.36 -10.03
N GLY A 258 1.79 11.47 -9.83
CA GLY A 258 0.93 11.66 -8.65
C GLY A 258 -0.47 12.15 -8.98
N GLY A 259 -1.31 12.27 -7.96
CA GLY A 259 -2.63 12.90 -8.07
C GLY A 259 -3.50 12.38 -9.22
N ALA A 260 -3.95 13.28 -10.07
CA ALA A 260 -4.86 12.97 -11.18
C ALA A 260 -4.19 12.11 -12.26
N ASP A 261 -2.89 12.29 -12.51
CA ASP A 261 -2.19 11.56 -13.57
C ASP A 261 -1.99 10.08 -13.20
N ALA A 262 -1.71 9.80 -11.92
CA ALA A 262 -1.69 8.42 -11.40
C ALA A 262 -3.05 7.73 -11.55
N ILE A 263 -4.15 8.46 -11.33
CA ILE A 263 -5.52 7.96 -11.49
C ILE A 263 -5.84 7.70 -12.96
N ARG A 264 -5.49 8.63 -13.87
CA ARG A 264 -5.71 8.46 -15.32
C ARG A 264 -4.96 7.24 -15.84
N HIS A 265 -3.67 7.11 -15.49
CA HIS A 265 -2.84 5.98 -15.90
C HIS A 265 -3.40 4.64 -15.37
N SER A 266 -3.82 4.61 -14.09
CA SER A 266 -4.47 3.44 -13.50
C SER A 266 -5.77 3.06 -14.23
N ALA A 267 -6.57 4.05 -14.65
CA ALA A 267 -7.80 3.81 -15.42
C ALA A 267 -7.50 3.27 -16.83
N GLU A 268 -6.47 3.77 -17.50
CA GLU A 268 -6.01 3.28 -18.82
C GLU A 268 -5.62 1.80 -18.73
N LEU A 269 -4.76 1.45 -17.76
CA LEU A 269 -4.35 0.07 -17.49
C LEU A 269 -5.52 -0.85 -17.16
N ALA A 270 -6.47 -0.41 -16.33
CA ALA A 270 -7.66 -1.19 -16.00
C ALA A 270 -8.58 -1.41 -17.22
N SER A 271 -8.59 -0.48 -18.17
CA SER A 271 -9.42 -0.52 -19.39
C SER A 271 -8.77 -1.23 -20.57
N GLU A 272 -7.52 -1.70 -20.44
CA GLU A 272 -6.79 -2.35 -21.51
C GLU A 272 -7.49 -3.64 -21.98
N ASN A 273 -7.84 -3.69 -23.27
CA ASN A 273 -8.49 -4.83 -23.90
C ASN A 273 -7.49 -5.94 -24.24
N ALA A 274 -7.03 -6.66 -23.22
CA ALA A 274 -6.08 -7.77 -23.37
C ALA A 274 -6.73 -9.12 -23.77
N GLY A 275 -7.68 -9.09 -24.71
CA GLY A 275 -8.34 -10.30 -25.23
C GLY A 275 -9.59 -10.76 -24.45
N PRO A 276 -9.83 -12.08 -24.31
CA PRO A 276 -11.02 -12.64 -23.67
C PRO A 276 -11.28 -12.05 -22.29
N PHE A 277 -12.55 -11.94 -21.86
CA PHE A 277 -12.90 -11.19 -20.66
C PHE A 277 -12.09 -11.62 -19.41
N PHE A 278 -11.90 -12.91 -19.18
CA PHE A 278 -11.13 -13.45 -18.05
C PHE A 278 -9.62 -13.14 -18.06
N ARG A 279 -9.08 -12.70 -19.20
CA ARG A 279 -7.70 -12.21 -19.34
C ARG A 279 -7.59 -10.69 -19.18
N ARG A 280 -8.68 -9.95 -18.95
CA ARG A 280 -8.58 -8.51 -18.69
C ARG A 280 -8.05 -8.28 -17.27
N PRO A 281 -7.20 -7.25 -17.06
CA PRO A 281 -6.56 -7.02 -15.76
C PRO A 281 -7.60 -6.76 -14.66
N LEU A 282 -8.72 -6.14 -15.04
CA LEU A 282 -9.88 -5.96 -14.20
C LEU A 282 -10.39 -7.24 -13.54
N TRP A 283 -10.52 -8.34 -14.29
CA TRP A 283 -11.08 -9.59 -13.75
C TRP A 283 -10.11 -10.32 -12.83
N ALA A 284 -8.82 -10.28 -13.15
CA ALA A 284 -7.78 -10.80 -12.26
C ALA A 284 -7.74 -10.02 -10.94
N ALA A 285 -7.84 -8.69 -10.99
CA ALA A 285 -7.92 -7.85 -9.81
C ALA A 285 -9.17 -8.14 -8.97
N ILE A 286 -10.36 -8.24 -9.60
CA ILE A 286 -11.60 -8.62 -8.90
C ILE A 286 -11.43 -9.96 -8.20
N LEU A 287 -10.82 -10.95 -8.86
CA LEU A 287 -10.58 -12.26 -8.26
C LEU A 287 -9.66 -12.18 -7.03
N ILE A 288 -8.57 -11.41 -7.10
CA ILE A 288 -7.66 -11.16 -5.97
C ILE A 288 -8.43 -10.55 -4.78
N TYR A 289 -9.26 -9.54 -5.03
CA TYR A 289 -10.04 -8.89 -3.97
C TYR A 289 -11.17 -9.78 -3.44
N LEU A 290 -11.76 -10.64 -4.28
CA LEU A 290 -12.75 -11.62 -3.83
C LEU A 290 -12.11 -12.66 -2.90
N VAL A 291 -10.95 -13.19 -3.28
CA VAL A 291 -10.17 -14.11 -2.41
C VAL A 291 -9.82 -13.42 -1.10
N TRP A 292 -9.30 -12.19 -1.15
CA TRP A 292 -9.02 -11.39 0.04
C TRP A 292 -10.27 -11.18 0.93
N THR A 293 -11.42 -10.88 0.33
CA THR A 293 -12.68 -10.70 1.06
C THR A 293 -13.12 -11.99 1.74
N VAL A 294 -13.05 -13.12 1.02
CA VAL A 294 -13.36 -14.45 1.60
C VAL A 294 -12.40 -14.77 2.74
N LEU A 295 -11.11 -14.51 2.59
CA LEU A 295 -10.11 -14.71 3.66
C LEU A 295 -10.43 -13.83 4.88
N MET A 296 -10.78 -12.56 4.69
CA MET A 296 -11.19 -11.67 5.78
C MET A 296 -12.45 -12.15 6.48
N VAL A 297 -13.47 -12.60 5.73
CA VAL A 297 -14.71 -13.13 6.29
C VAL A 297 -14.44 -14.40 7.08
N VAL A 298 -13.72 -15.37 6.50
CA VAL A 298 -13.37 -16.63 7.16
C VAL A 298 -12.54 -16.37 8.42
N ALA A 299 -11.52 -15.52 8.35
CA ALA A 299 -10.69 -15.19 9.51
C ALA A 299 -11.51 -14.47 10.61
N SER A 300 -12.41 -13.57 10.22
CA SER A 300 -13.32 -12.91 11.16
C SER A 300 -14.30 -13.92 11.79
N LEU A 301 -14.87 -14.84 11.02
CA LEU A 301 -15.77 -15.88 11.54
C LEU A 301 -15.04 -16.80 12.53
N VAL A 302 -13.83 -17.23 12.20
CA VAL A 302 -13.02 -18.13 13.04
C VAL A 302 -12.56 -17.46 14.34
N THR A 303 -12.47 -16.13 14.39
CA THR A 303 -12.00 -15.42 15.58
C THR A 303 -13.09 -14.73 16.38
N VAL A 304 -14.02 -14.06 15.72
CA VAL A 304 -15.12 -13.33 16.38
C VAL A 304 -16.13 -14.31 16.96
N ILE A 305 -16.53 -15.37 16.23
CA ILE A 305 -17.58 -16.29 16.73
C ILE A 305 -17.17 -16.99 18.03
N PRO A 306 -15.99 -17.65 18.13
CA PRO A 306 -15.63 -18.34 19.37
C PRO A 306 -15.46 -17.39 20.54
N LEU A 307 -14.92 -16.20 20.28
CA LEU A 307 -14.71 -15.21 21.32
C LEU A 307 -16.03 -14.63 21.82
N THR A 308 -16.97 -14.39 20.90
CA THR A 308 -18.34 -13.95 21.21
C THR A 308 -19.08 -15.03 21.98
N ALA A 309 -18.96 -16.29 21.58
CA ALA A 309 -19.52 -17.44 22.30
C ALA A 309 -18.93 -17.59 23.71
N LEU A 310 -17.63 -17.37 23.89
CA LEU A 310 -16.97 -17.38 25.19
C LEU A 310 -17.49 -16.26 26.09
N ILE A 311 -17.61 -15.04 25.56
CA ILE A 311 -18.15 -13.89 26.28
C ILE A 311 -19.59 -14.15 26.72
N PHE A 312 -20.45 -14.60 25.80
CA PHE A 312 -21.84 -14.95 26.12
C PHE A 312 -21.93 -16.09 27.13
N GLY A 313 -21.06 -17.10 27.02
CA GLY A 313 -20.98 -18.19 28.00
C GLY A 313 -20.65 -17.69 29.41
N THR A 314 -19.73 -16.73 29.54
CA THR A 314 -19.41 -16.13 30.86
C THR A 314 -20.56 -15.34 31.45
N GLN A 315 -21.31 -14.57 30.65
CA GLN A 315 -22.49 -13.87 31.14
C GLN A 315 -23.61 -14.84 31.52
N LEU A 316 -23.82 -15.89 30.74
CA LEU A 316 -24.81 -16.92 31.04
C LEU A 316 -24.51 -17.62 32.37
N ALA A 317 -23.24 -17.93 32.62
CA ALA A 317 -22.79 -18.50 33.89
C ALA A 317 -23.06 -17.52 35.06
N GLY A 318 -22.75 -16.22 34.89
CA GLY A 318 -23.04 -15.20 35.90
C GLY A 318 -24.53 -15.04 36.21
N MET A 319 -25.39 -15.06 35.17
CA MET A 319 -26.84 -15.03 35.36
C MET A 319 -27.34 -16.24 36.14
N GLN A 320 -26.84 -17.44 35.81
CA GLN A 320 -27.19 -18.68 36.49
C GLN A 320 -26.76 -18.67 37.97
N GLU A 321 -25.57 -18.15 38.29
CA GLU A 321 -25.09 -17.97 39.67
C GLU A 321 -25.95 -16.97 40.46
N SER A 322 -26.42 -15.91 39.80
CA SER A 322 -27.28 -14.89 40.42
C SER A 322 -28.76 -15.31 40.57
N GLY A 323 -29.14 -16.51 40.10
CA GLY A 323 -30.51 -16.99 40.13
C GLY A 323 -31.44 -16.32 39.11
N GLN A 324 -30.90 -15.55 38.16
CA GLN A 324 -31.66 -14.98 37.06
C GLN A 324 -31.95 -16.03 36.00
N THR A 325 -33.16 -15.98 35.42
CA THR A 325 -33.51 -16.85 34.28
C THR A 325 -32.76 -16.39 33.04
N PRO A 326 -31.96 -17.25 32.39
CA PRO A 326 -31.26 -16.87 31.17
C PRO A 326 -32.27 -16.64 30.04
N SER A 327 -32.41 -15.39 29.59
CA SER A 327 -33.19 -15.02 28.42
C SER A 327 -32.31 -14.26 27.42
N LEU A 328 -32.64 -14.34 26.13
CA LEU A 328 -31.92 -13.60 25.08
C LEU A 328 -32.06 -12.08 25.25
N GLU A 329 -33.13 -11.62 25.88
CA GLU A 329 -33.36 -10.20 26.20
C GLU A 329 -32.53 -9.70 27.39
N ALA A 330 -32.12 -10.61 28.29
CA ALA A 330 -31.22 -10.28 29.40
C ALA A 330 -29.74 -10.20 28.98
N LEU A 331 -29.42 -10.67 27.77
CA LEU A 331 -28.08 -10.55 27.19
C LEU A 331 -27.91 -9.16 26.60
N ASP A 332 -27.35 -8.26 27.39
CA ASP A 332 -26.96 -6.92 26.92
C ASP A 332 -25.50 -6.92 26.45
N PRO A 333 -25.22 -6.73 25.15
CA PRO A 333 -23.87 -6.63 24.62
C PRO A 333 -23.07 -5.46 25.22
N SER A 334 -23.75 -4.41 25.67
CA SER A 334 -23.13 -3.23 26.26
C SER A 334 -22.67 -3.47 27.72
N ALA A 335 -23.27 -4.45 28.40
CA ALA A 335 -22.89 -4.85 29.76
C ALA A 335 -21.60 -5.69 29.80
N ILE A 336 -21.02 -6.04 28.64
CA ILE A 336 -19.76 -6.79 28.57
C ILE A 336 -18.60 -5.86 28.94
N PRO A 337 -17.83 -6.16 30.00
CA PRO A 337 -16.69 -5.33 30.36
C PRO A 337 -15.63 -5.34 29.25
N LEU A 338 -15.03 -4.18 29.00
CA LEU A 338 -13.94 -4.01 28.02
C LEU A 338 -12.81 -5.05 28.24
N TRP A 339 -12.49 -5.34 29.49
CA TRP A 339 -11.42 -6.26 29.87
C TRP A 339 -11.94 -7.59 30.41
N PRO A 340 -11.28 -8.72 30.10
CA PRO A 340 -10.16 -8.88 29.16
C PRO A 340 -10.58 -9.22 27.73
N TRP A 341 -11.80 -9.72 27.54
CA TRP A 341 -12.19 -10.41 26.31
C TRP A 341 -12.48 -9.46 25.14
N LYS A 342 -13.17 -8.33 25.36
CA LYS A 342 -13.47 -7.35 24.30
C LYS A 342 -12.18 -6.72 23.78
N ALA A 343 -11.25 -6.35 24.66
CA ALA A 343 -9.92 -5.88 24.30
C ALA A 343 -9.12 -6.92 23.49
N LEU A 344 -9.13 -8.19 23.91
CA LEU A 344 -8.49 -9.27 23.16
C LEU A 344 -9.11 -9.42 21.75
N SER A 345 -10.44 -9.29 21.63
CA SER A 345 -11.14 -9.32 20.34
C SER A 345 -10.62 -8.25 19.37
N PHE A 346 -10.42 -7.03 19.88
CA PHE A 346 -9.95 -5.91 19.07
C PHE A 346 -8.52 -6.14 18.61
N VAL A 347 -7.66 -6.65 19.49
CA VAL A 347 -6.27 -6.97 19.14
C VAL A 347 -6.21 -8.07 18.09
N VAL A 348 -6.94 -9.16 18.28
CA VAL A 348 -6.98 -10.28 17.32
C VAL A 348 -7.50 -9.81 15.96
N GLN A 349 -8.59 -9.04 15.94
CA GLN A 349 -9.16 -8.49 14.71
C GLN A 349 -8.19 -7.53 14.02
N ALA A 350 -7.54 -6.63 14.77
CA ALA A 350 -6.54 -5.72 14.23
C ALA A 350 -5.36 -6.48 13.63
N LEU A 351 -4.87 -7.53 14.29
CA LEU A 351 -3.78 -8.37 13.78
C LEU A 351 -4.15 -9.07 12.48
N ILE A 352 -5.34 -9.68 12.41
CA ILE A 352 -5.85 -10.34 11.21
C ILE A 352 -5.95 -9.34 10.06
N GLN A 353 -6.53 -8.17 10.33
CA GLN A 353 -6.66 -7.12 9.32
C GLN A 353 -5.29 -6.67 8.81
N THR A 354 -4.35 -6.41 9.73
CA THR A 354 -2.98 -5.98 9.41
C THR A 354 -2.25 -6.97 8.51
N VAL A 355 -2.35 -8.27 8.84
CA VAL A 355 -1.71 -9.35 8.08
C VAL A 355 -2.31 -9.42 6.66
N LEU A 356 -3.63 -9.51 6.55
CA LEU A 356 -4.31 -9.77 5.29
C LEU A 356 -4.37 -8.54 4.36
N GLN A 357 -4.24 -7.32 4.87
CA GLN A 357 -4.37 -6.09 4.07
C GLN A 357 -3.28 -5.93 3.00
N ALA A 358 -2.11 -6.55 3.20
CA ALA A 358 -1.04 -6.53 2.20
C ALA A 358 -1.32 -7.41 0.96
N TYR A 359 -2.12 -8.46 1.11
CA TYR A 359 -2.38 -9.44 0.05
C TYR A 359 -2.87 -8.82 -1.28
N PRO A 360 -3.93 -7.99 -1.30
CA PRO A 360 -4.40 -7.41 -2.57
C PRO A 360 -3.39 -6.44 -3.20
N ILE A 361 -2.56 -5.77 -2.39
CA ILE A 361 -1.52 -4.85 -2.88
C ILE A 361 -0.42 -5.64 -3.60
N VAL A 362 0.01 -6.77 -3.03
CA VAL A 362 0.97 -7.70 -3.67
C VAL A 362 0.42 -8.17 -5.01
N GLY A 363 -0.82 -8.67 -5.05
CA GLY A 363 -1.42 -9.21 -6.27
C GLY A 363 -1.59 -8.15 -7.37
N CYS A 364 -2.04 -6.95 -7.02
CA CYS A 364 -2.13 -5.85 -7.98
C CYS A 364 -0.76 -5.39 -8.48
N THR A 365 0.28 -5.49 -7.65
CA THR A 365 1.65 -5.15 -8.05
C THR A 365 2.20 -6.15 -9.05
N LEU A 366 2.03 -7.45 -8.80
CA LEU A 366 2.44 -8.50 -9.76
C LEU A 366 1.68 -8.38 -11.08
N LEU A 367 0.37 -8.10 -11.01
CA LEU A 367 -0.45 -7.86 -12.19
C LEU A 367 0.00 -6.62 -12.97
N TYR A 368 0.42 -5.56 -12.27
CA TYR A 368 0.98 -4.37 -12.89
C TYR A 368 2.31 -4.67 -13.60
N LEU A 369 3.21 -5.43 -12.94
CA LEU A 369 4.51 -5.81 -13.50
C LEU A 369 4.38 -6.72 -14.72
N SER A 370 3.49 -7.72 -14.68
CA SER A 370 3.29 -8.68 -15.78
C SER A 370 2.69 -8.05 -17.05
N ARG A 371 2.20 -6.82 -16.97
CA ARG A 371 1.49 -6.11 -18.04
C ARG A 371 2.33 -5.04 -18.72
N ARG A 372 3.45 -4.66 -18.11
CA ARG A 372 4.29 -3.61 -18.67
C ARG A 372 5.01 -4.20 -19.88
N THR A 373 4.60 -3.79 -21.07
CA THR A 373 5.32 -4.12 -22.31
C THR A 373 6.75 -3.57 -22.19
N PRO A 374 7.79 -4.36 -22.50
CA PRO A 374 9.11 -3.78 -22.68
C PRO A 374 8.97 -2.66 -23.70
N ARG A 375 9.51 -1.48 -23.38
CA ARG A 375 9.62 -0.41 -24.36
C ARG A 375 10.55 -0.97 -25.43
N SER A 376 10.02 -1.35 -26.58
CA SER A 376 10.84 -1.69 -27.73
C SER A 376 11.68 -0.47 -28.03
N GLU A 377 12.97 -0.54 -27.72
CA GLU A 377 13.93 0.36 -28.33
C GLU A 377 13.72 0.25 -29.85
N PRO A 378 13.60 1.37 -30.58
CA PRO A 378 13.54 1.30 -32.03
C PRO A 378 14.80 0.54 -32.46
N SER A 379 14.61 -0.61 -33.10
CA SER A 379 15.71 -1.37 -33.66
C SER A 379 16.41 -0.42 -34.62
N ILE A 380 17.59 0.07 -34.23
CA ILE A 380 18.53 0.65 -35.17
C ILE A 380 19.05 -0.55 -35.95
N THR A 381 18.24 -1.02 -36.91
CA THR A 381 18.74 -1.80 -38.03
C THR A 381 19.72 -0.89 -38.74
N PRO A 382 21.03 -1.21 -38.77
CA PRO A 382 21.92 -0.49 -39.65
C PRO A 382 21.44 -0.76 -41.07
N GLU A 383 20.99 0.30 -41.74
CA GLU A 383 20.72 0.30 -43.16
C GLU A 383 21.98 -0.23 -43.87
N PRO A 384 21.91 -1.31 -44.66
CA PRO A 384 23.06 -1.76 -45.40
C PRO A 384 23.43 -0.64 -46.38
N ALA A 385 24.61 -0.05 -46.19
CA ALA A 385 25.17 0.94 -47.08
C ALA A 385 25.08 0.42 -48.52
N GLY A 386 24.27 1.11 -49.31
CA GLY A 386 24.02 0.77 -50.70
C GLY A 386 25.32 0.68 -51.49
N GLU A 387 25.35 -0.29 -52.39
CA GLU A 387 26.32 -0.40 -53.48
C GLU A 387 26.51 0.95 -54.18
N SER A 388 27.76 1.43 -54.19
CA SER A 388 28.19 2.49 -55.09
C SER A 388 28.28 1.94 -56.52
N PRO A 389 27.55 2.49 -57.49
CA PRO A 389 27.69 2.10 -58.88
C PRO A 389 28.83 2.89 -59.55
N GLY A 390 29.76 2.16 -60.17
CA GLY A 390 30.56 2.65 -61.29
C GLY A 390 31.89 3.33 -60.93
N GLU A 391 33.00 2.64 -61.25
CA GLU A 391 34.12 3.18 -62.05
C GLU A 391 35.26 2.15 -62.08
N ARG A 392 35.26 1.30 -63.11
CA ARG A 392 36.49 0.67 -63.67
C ARG A 392 36.27 0.35 -65.15
N GLU A 393 36.59 1.31 -66.00
CA GLU A 393 37.20 1.11 -67.32
C GLU A 393 38.02 2.37 -67.62
N VAL A 394 39.36 2.27 -67.51
CA VAL A 394 40.39 2.42 -68.57
C VAL A 394 41.72 1.96 -67.98
#